data_AF-A0A6S6YHB5-F1
#
_entry.id   AF-A0A6S6YHB5-F1
#
_cell.length_a   1.000
_cell.length_b   1.000
_cell.length_c   1.000
_cell.angle_alpha   90.00
_cell.angle_beta   90.00
_cell.angle_gamma   90.00
#
_symmetry.space_group_name_H-M   'P 1'
#
loop_
_entity.id
_entity.type
_entity.pdbx_description
1 polymer ?
#
loop_
_entity_poly.entity_id
_entity_poly.type
_entity_poly.pdbx_seq_one_letter_code
_entity_poly.pdbx_strand_id
1 'polypeptide(L)'
;MKKTAKFPLILLAAVLLFVFSGCSARTAISAKDFQTLAEKAGYTVTDNTKTAAGAKSFLTASNDKDAELSYAALSDDAAALRVYNSFRDQIQAGDNKAKNVDSTPYAKYSVTNGELHYVVCRVNNTVIYGKCTAADAAATDRFFDSIHY
;
A
#
# COMPACT_ATOMS: atom_id res chain seq x y z
N MET A 1 52.67 -14.77 -43.43
CA MET A 1 53.42 -14.21 -42.29
C MET A 1 52.68 -13.01 -41.73
N LYS A 2 52.21 -13.12 -40.48
CA LYS A 2 51.92 -12.10 -39.45
C LYS A 2 51.58 -10.67 -39.89
N LYS A 3 50.37 -10.20 -39.56
CA LYS A 3 50.15 -8.91 -38.87
C LYS A 3 48.99 -9.04 -37.88
N THR A 4 49.34 -9.24 -36.61
CA THR A 4 48.44 -9.27 -35.46
C THR A 4 47.96 -7.86 -35.14
N ALA A 5 46.68 -7.56 -35.34
CA ALA A 5 46.06 -6.37 -34.79
C ALA A 5 45.78 -6.62 -33.30
N LYS A 6 46.44 -5.85 -32.44
CA LYS A 6 46.19 -5.83 -30.99
C LYS A 6 44.93 -5.00 -30.75
N PHE A 7 43.81 -5.65 -30.43
CA PHE A 7 42.67 -4.97 -29.81
C PHE A 7 42.82 -5.03 -28.29
N PRO A 8 42.76 -3.90 -27.57
CA PRO A 8 42.92 -3.91 -26.13
C PRO A 8 41.66 -4.50 -25.48
N LEU A 9 41.90 -5.58 -24.75
CA LEU A 9 41.01 -6.28 -23.82
C LEU A 9 40.66 -5.36 -22.63
N ILE A 10 39.74 -4.41 -22.81
CA ILE A 10 39.18 -3.64 -21.69
C ILE A 10 37.72 -3.30 -21.99
N LEU A 11 36.80 -4.22 -21.68
CA LEU A 11 35.47 -3.90 -21.12
C LEU A 11 34.74 -5.20 -20.72
N LEU A 12 35.19 -5.86 -19.65
CA LEU A 12 34.42 -6.95 -19.05
C LEU A 12 34.53 -6.92 -17.53
N ALA A 13 34.01 -5.85 -16.93
CA ALA A 13 33.75 -5.80 -15.51
C ALA A 13 32.55 -4.86 -15.28
N ALA A 14 31.58 -5.35 -14.51
CA ALA A 14 30.39 -4.65 -14.00
C ALA A 14 29.12 -4.62 -14.89
N VAL A 15 28.62 -5.78 -15.31
CA VAL A 15 27.17 -5.97 -15.52
C VAL A 15 26.73 -7.32 -14.92
N LEU A 16 26.88 -7.49 -13.60
CA LEU A 16 26.41 -8.70 -12.91
C LEU A 16 25.95 -8.42 -11.47
N LEU A 17 25.15 -7.37 -11.22
CA LEU A 17 24.57 -7.15 -9.88
C LEU A 17 23.08 -6.73 -9.84
N PHE A 18 22.29 -6.94 -10.91
CA PHE A 18 20.85 -6.66 -10.86
C PHE A 18 19.96 -7.85 -11.26
N VAL A 19 20.25 -9.04 -10.71
CA VAL A 19 19.40 -10.24 -10.87
C VAL A 19 18.90 -10.81 -9.53
N PHE A 20 18.53 -9.93 -8.60
CA PHE A 20 17.71 -10.28 -7.43
C PHE A 20 16.40 -9.48 -7.38
N SER A 21 15.71 -9.28 -8.50
CA SER A 21 14.34 -8.71 -8.51
C SER A 21 13.26 -9.71 -8.06
N GLY A 22 13.65 -10.86 -7.49
CA GLY A 22 12.76 -11.97 -7.12
C GLY A 22 12.32 -12.05 -5.66
N CYS A 23 12.57 -11.02 -4.84
CA CYS A 23 12.05 -10.92 -3.48
C CYS A 23 12.04 -9.46 -3.01
N SER A 24 11.28 -8.58 -3.69
CA SER A 24 10.97 -7.27 -3.10
C SER A 24 9.96 -7.49 -1.98
N ALA A 25 10.46 -7.68 -0.76
CA ALA A 25 9.62 -7.55 0.43
C ALA A 25 9.00 -6.15 0.41
N ARG A 26 7.66 -6.07 0.28
CA ARG A 26 6.94 -4.79 0.35
C ARG A 26 7.31 -4.09 1.66
N THR A 27 7.68 -2.82 1.57
CA THR A 27 8.02 -2.00 2.75
C THR A 27 6.80 -1.22 3.21
N ALA A 28 6.60 -1.16 4.52
CA ALA A 28 5.52 -0.36 5.08
C ALA A 28 5.80 1.13 4.86
N ILE A 29 4.79 1.87 4.38
CA ILE A 29 4.86 3.32 4.25
C ILE A 29 4.86 4.00 5.63
N SER A 30 5.56 5.13 5.75
CA SER A 30 5.54 5.94 6.96
C SER A 30 4.28 6.83 7.04
N ALA A 31 3.95 7.31 8.23
CA ALA A 31 2.82 8.24 8.43
C ALA A 31 3.00 9.55 7.62
N LYS A 32 4.24 10.06 7.56
CA LYS A 32 4.59 11.28 6.83
C LYS A 32 4.45 11.11 5.32
N ASP A 33 4.88 9.97 4.79
CA ASP A 33 4.78 9.67 3.36
C ASP A 33 3.31 9.43 2.97
N PHE A 34 2.54 8.73 3.82
CA PHE A 34 1.10 8.60 3.65
C PHE A 34 0.42 9.97 3.57
N GLN A 35 0.71 10.85 4.54
CA GLN A 35 0.16 12.20 4.55
C GLN A 35 0.51 12.95 3.26
N THR A 36 1.78 12.95 2.87
CA THR A 36 2.27 13.65 1.68
C THR A 36 1.58 13.16 0.41
N LEU A 37 1.41 11.84 0.27
CA LEU A 37 0.78 11.24 -0.91
C LEU A 37 -0.75 11.43 -0.91
N ALA A 38 -1.39 11.38 0.26
CA ALA A 38 -2.82 11.63 0.39
C ALA A 38 -3.14 13.11 0.07
N GLU A 39 -2.37 14.06 0.60
CA GLU A 39 -2.49 15.48 0.27
C GLU A 39 -2.28 15.74 -1.22
N LYS A 40 -1.27 15.11 -1.82
CA LYS A 40 -1.03 15.18 -3.27
C LYS A 40 -2.19 14.61 -4.09
N ALA A 41 -2.92 13.62 -3.54
CA ALA A 41 -4.11 13.04 -4.15
C ALA A 41 -5.40 13.85 -3.88
N GLY A 42 -5.30 15.00 -3.22
CA GLY A 42 -6.43 15.90 -2.96
C GLY A 42 -7.19 15.61 -1.66
N TYR A 43 -6.63 14.81 -0.76
CA TYR A 43 -7.22 14.58 0.56
C TYR A 43 -6.74 15.63 1.57
N THR A 44 -7.60 15.98 2.51
CA THR A 44 -7.22 16.69 3.73
C THR A 44 -6.91 15.66 4.81
N VAL A 45 -5.69 15.68 5.35
CA VAL A 45 -5.23 14.69 6.35
C VAL A 45 -5.34 15.28 7.75
N THR A 46 -5.84 14.49 8.70
CA THR A 46 -5.91 14.81 10.12
C THR A 46 -5.11 13.78 10.92
N ASP A 47 -4.23 14.25 11.80
CA ASP A 47 -3.51 13.40 12.75
C ASP A 47 -4.34 13.15 14.00
N ASN A 48 -4.74 11.89 14.18
CA ASN A 48 -5.55 11.39 15.29
C ASN A 48 -4.74 10.48 16.23
N THR A 49 -3.40 10.51 16.15
CA THR A 49 -2.53 9.61 16.92
C THR A 49 -2.77 9.72 18.43
N LYS A 50 -3.04 10.94 18.94
CA LYS A 50 -3.25 11.16 20.39
C LYS A 50 -4.54 10.55 20.92
N THR A 51 -5.55 10.34 20.07
CA THR A 51 -6.86 9.80 20.44
C THR A 51 -6.99 8.32 20.11
N ALA A 52 -6.12 7.78 19.25
CA ALA A 52 -6.07 6.38 18.87
C ALA A 52 -5.28 5.54 19.88
N ALA A 53 -5.96 5.00 20.89
CA ALA A 53 -5.35 4.11 21.87
C ALA A 53 -4.68 2.90 21.19
N GLY A 54 -3.40 2.68 21.49
CA GLY A 54 -2.64 1.50 21.03
C GLY A 54 -2.02 1.59 19.63
N ALA A 55 -2.25 2.68 18.88
CA ALA A 55 -1.54 2.95 17.63
C ALA A 55 -0.27 3.78 17.89
N LYS A 56 0.82 3.49 17.17
CA LYS A 56 2.02 4.36 17.16
C LYS A 56 1.77 5.64 16.37
N SER A 57 0.93 5.55 15.36
CA SER A 57 0.45 6.69 14.57
C SER A 57 -0.88 6.33 13.92
N PHE A 58 -1.81 7.28 13.91
CA PHE A 58 -3.12 7.10 13.29
C PHE A 58 -3.53 8.38 12.56
N LEU A 59 -3.71 8.28 11.24
CA LEU A 59 -4.10 9.40 10.39
C LEU A 59 -5.40 9.05 9.68
N THR A 60 -6.30 10.02 9.55
CA THR A 60 -7.48 9.91 8.68
C THR A 60 -7.38 10.95 7.58
N ALA A 61 -7.90 10.66 6.41
CA ALA A 61 -7.95 11.62 5.31
C ALA A 61 -9.31 11.57 4.63
N SER A 62 -9.83 12.73 4.23
CA SER A 62 -11.08 12.82 3.44
C SER A 62 -10.96 13.84 2.32
N ASN A 63 -11.81 13.75 1.31
CA ASN A 63 -11.92 14.74 0.24
C ASN A 63 -13.37 15.23 0.08
N ASP A 64 -13.59 16.11 -0.90
CA ASP A 64 -14.88 16.74 -1.22
C ASP A 64 -15.90 15.79 -1.87
N LYS A 65 -15.49 14.56 -2.19
CA LYS A 65 -16.31 13.50 -2.79
C LYS A 65 -16.68 12.38 -1.80
N ASP A 66 -16.58 12.67 -0.50
CA ASP A 66 -16.82 11.70 0.58
C ASP A 66 -15.92 10.45 0.52
N ALA A 67 -14.78 10.52 -0.18
CA ALA A 67 -13.79 9.45 -0.12
C ALA A 67 -12.97 9.58 1.17
N GLU A 68 -12.76 8.46 1.84
CA GLU A 68 -12.07 8.36 3.12
C GLU A 68 -10.87 7.43 3.00
N LEU A 69 -9.78 7.80 3.67
CA LEU A 69 -8.62 6.95 3.93
C LEU A 69 -8.32 6.94 5.42
N SER A 70 -7.82 5.83 5.93
CA SER A 70 -7.28 5.72 7.29
C SER A 70 -5.97 4.98 7.24
N TYR A 71 -4.96 5.49 7.94
CA TYR A 71 -3.65 4.88 8.10
C TYR A 71 -3.40 4.60 9.57
N ALA A 72 -2.90 3.41 9.88
CA ALA A 72 -2.46 3.05 11.22
C ALA A 72 -1.09 2.36 11.14
N ALA A 73 -0.14 2.82 11.96
CA ALA A 73 1.05 2.03 12.31
C ALA A 73 0.88 1.47 13.72
N LEU A 74 1.03 0.16 13.86
CA LEU A 74 0.73 -0.58 15.08
C LEU A 74 2.03 -1.01 15.78
N SER A 75 1.87 -1.56 16.99
CA SER A 75 3.00 -2.05 17.80
C SER A 75 3.88 -3.04 17.03
N ASP A 76 3.23 -3.95 16.31
CA ASP A 76 3.82 -5.10 15.64
C ASP A 76 2.89 -5.64 14.53
N ASP A 77 3.40 -6.62 13.81
CA ASP A 77 2.72 -7.34 12.76
C ASP A 77 1.45 -8.07 13.23
N ALA A 78 1.41 -8.62 14.44
CA ALA A 78 0.22 -9.33 14.92
C ALA A 78 -0.93 -8.34 15.19
N ALA A 79 -0.63 -7.17 15.74
CA ALA A 79 -1.58 -6.09 15.94
C ALA A 79 -2.15 -5.57 14.62
N ALA A 80 -1.30 -5.37 13.61
CA ALA A 80 -1.75 -5.01 12.27
C ALA A 80 -2.64 -6.09 11.63
N LEU A 81 -2.41 -7.39 11.91
CA LEU A 81 -3.27 -8.47 11.40
C LEU A 81 -4.69 -8.35 11.94
N ARG A 82 -4.78 -8.11 13.25
CA ARG A 82 -6.07 -7.98 13.94
C ARG A 82 -6.86 -6.79 13.39
N VAL A 83 -6.20 -5.65 13.20
CA VAL A 83 -6.83 -4.45 12.63
C VAL A 83 -7.25 -4.68 11.17
N TYR A 84 -6.39 -5.28 10.34
CA TYR A 84 -6.72 -5.64 8.95
C TYR A 84 -7.95 -6.55 8.88
N ASN A 85 -7.95 -7.63 9.67
CA ASN A 85 -9.07 -8.57 9.71
C ASN A 85 -10.35 -7.89 10.21
N SER A 86 -10.26 -7.02 11.23
CA SER A 86 -11.42 -6.27 11.72
C SER A 86 -12.04 -5.39 10.63
N PHE A 87 -11.25 -4.67 9.84
CA PHE A 87 -11.76 -3.89 8.71
C PHE A 87 -12.33 -4.79 7.63
N ARG A 88 -11.61 -5.85 7.24
CA ARG A 88 -12.07 -6.80 6.22
C ARG A 88 -13.41 -7.42 6.59
N ASP A 89 -13.57 -7.85 7.84
CA ASP A 89 -14.77 -8.55 8.31
C ASP A 89 -15.96 -7.58 8.50
N GLN A 90 -15.71 -6.29 8.66
CA GLN A 90 -16.74 -5.23 8.65
C GLN A 90 -17.21 -4.87 7.24
N ILE A 91 -16.41 -5.12 6.21
CA ILE A 91 -16.81 -4.88 4.82
C ILE A 91 -17.82 -5.94 4.40
N GLN A 92 -19.06 -5.52 4.16
CA GLN A 92 -20.09 -6.39 3.62
C GLN A 92 -19.90 -6.55 2.11
N ALA A 93 -19.36 -7.71 1.70
CA ALA A 93 -19.20 -8.02 0.27
C ALA A 93 -20.54 -8.36 -0.42
N GLY A 94 -21.50 -8.94 0.31
CA GLY A 94 -22.67 -9.58 -0.29
C GLY A 94 -22.25 -10.69 -1.26
N ASP A 95 -22.92 -10.77 -2.40
CA ASP A 95 -22.59 -11.72 -3.49
C ASP A 95 -21.46 -11.22 -4.41
N ASN A 96 -20.89 -10.04 -4.14
CA ASN A 96 -19.86 -9.46 -5.00
C ASN A 96 -18.53 -10.20 -4.86
N LYS A 97 -17.84 -10.39 -5.99
CA LYS A 97 -16.53 -11.03 -6.01
C LYS A 97 -15.45 -10.08 -5.49
N ALA A 98 -15.01 -10.31 -4.26
CA ALA A 98 -13.87 -9.60 -3.70
C ALA A 98 -12.54 -10.04 -4.34
N LYS A 99 -11.64 -9.09 -4.50
CA LYS A 99 -10.21 -9.36 -4.76
C LYS A 99 -9.53 -9.55 -3.42
N ASN A 100 -8.80 -10.64 -3.25
CA ASN A 100 -8.09 -10.94 -2.02
C ASN A 100 -6.69 -11.47 -2.33
N VAL A 101 -5.68 -10.88 -1.72
CA VAL A 101 -4.31 -11.37 -1.70
C VAL A 101 -3.90 -11.50 -0.24
N ASP A 102 -3.42 -12.68 0.14
CA ASP A 102 -2.97 -12.98 1.50
C ASP A 102 -1.57 -13.61 1.42
N SER A 103 -0.56 -12.84 1.77
CA SER A 103 0.85 -13.24 1.69
C SER A 103 1.67 -12.49 2.72
N THR A 104 1.92 -13.10 3.89
CA THR A 104 2.69 -12.46 4.96
C THR A 104 4.01 -11.85 4.45
N PRO A 105 4.32 -10.57 4.79
CA PRO A 105 3.63 -9.66 5.71
C PRO A 105 2.58 -8.74 5.06
N TYR A 106 2.17 -9.04 3.82
CA TYR A 106 1.21 -8.30 3.01
C TYR A 106 -0.17 -8.98 2.93
N ALA A 107 -1.22 -8.18 3.02
CA ALA A 107 -2.56 -8.64 2.64
C ALA A 107 -3.35 -7.47 2.05
N LYS A 108 -4.12 -7.70 1.00
CA LYS A 108 -5.00 -6.69 0.39
C LYS A 108 -6.34 -7.33 0.06
N TYR A 109 -7.39 -6.66 0.49
CA TYR A 109 -8.77 -7.00 0.19
C TYR A 109 -9.46 -5.80 -0.42
N SER A 110 -10.13 -5.99 -1.56
CA SER A 110 -10.98 -4.96 -2.14
C SER A 110 -12.25 -5.52 -2.75
N VAL A 111 -13.33 -4.75 -2.65
CA VAL A 111 -14.63 -5.11 -3.19
C VAL A 111 -15.45 -3.84 -3.44
N THR A 112 -16.22 -3.86 -4.52
CA THR A 112 -17.30 -2.89 -4.74
C THR A 112 -18.60 -3.56 -4.39
N ASN A 113 -19.37 -2.96 -3.48
CA ASN A 113 -20.72 -3.42 -3.14
C ASN A 113 -21.70 -2.24 -3.27
N GLY A 114 -22.58 -2.33 -4.26
CA GLY A 114 -23.47 -1.22 -4.61
C GLY A 114 -22.68 0.02 -5.03
N GLU A 115 -22.98 1.15 -4.39
CA GLU A 115 -22.36 2.45 -4.69
C GLU A 115 -21.01 2.65 -4.02
N LEU A 116 -20.57 1.73 -3.15
CA LEU A 116 -19.35 1.90 -2.36
C LEU A 116 -18.27 0.91 -2.78
N HIS A 117 -17.05 1.42 -2.85
CA HIS A 117 -15.84 0.66 -3.06
C HIS A 117 -14.96 0.73 -1.81
N TYR A 118 -14.49 -0.43 -1.38
CA TYR A 118 -13.68 -0.60 -0.19
C TYR A 118 -12.35 -1.24 -0.55
N VAL A 119 -11.29 -0.76 0.09
CA VAL A 119 -9.96 -1.36 0.05
C VAL A 119 -9.41 -1.39 1.47
N VAL A 120 -8.91 -2.53 1.91
CA VAL A 120 -8.06 -2.62 3.10
C VAL A 120 -6.77 -3.31 2.71
N CYS A 121 -5.65 -2.73 3.09
CA CYS A 121 -4.34 -3.29 2.84
C CYS A 121 -3.48 -3.23 4.09
N ARG A 122 -2.67 -4.26 4.27
CA ARG A 122 -1.69 -4.40 5.32
C ARG A 122 -0.32 -4.66 4.70
N VAL A 123 0.72 -4.01 5.23
CA VAL A 123 2.13 -4.36 5.02
C VAL A 123 2.85 -4.26 6.37
N ASN A 124 3.47 -5.35 6.82
CA ASN A 124 4.12 -5.43 8.14
C ASN A 124 3.18 -4.97 9.26
N ASN A 125 3.59 -3.98 10.05
CA ASN A 125 2.85 -3.40 11.16
C ASN A 125 1.94 -2.23 10.75
N THR A 126 1.73 -1.99 9.45
CA THR A 126 0.91 -0.88 8.95
C THR A 126 -0.36 -1.40 8.27
N VAL A 127 -1.49 -0.72 8.52
CA VAL A 127 -2.77 -0.95 7.85
C VAL A 127 -3.25 0.35 7.24
N ILE A 128 -3.77 0.27 6.01
CA ILE A 128 -4.48 1.35 5.36
C ILE A 128 -5.85 0.85 4.93
N TYR A 129 -6.88 1.61 5.27
CA TYR A 129 -8.25 1.40 4.82
C TYR A 129 -8.67 2.55 3.92
N GLY A 130 -9.47 2.26 2.91
CA GLY A 130 -10.07 3.22 2.01
C GLY A 130 -11.53 2.88 1.73
N LYS A 131 -12.37 3.92 1.67
CA LYS A 131 -13.78 3.87 1.29
C LYS A 131 -14.05 5.01 0.33
N CYS A 132 -14.70 4.71 -0.79
CA CYS A 132 -15.10 5.72 -1.76
C CYS A 132 -16.34 5.28 -2.51
N THR A 133 -16.84 6.13 -3.40
CA THR A 133 -17.89 5.73 -4.35
C THR A 133 -17.32 4.76 -5.39
N ALA A 134 -18.20 3.96 -6.01
CA ALA A 134 -17.82 3.08 -7.11
C ALA A 134 -17.24 3.87 -8.32
N ALA A 135 -17.65 5.12 -8.50
CA ALA A 135 -17.13 5.99 -9.57
C ALA A 135 -15.68 6.42 -9.32
N ASP A 136 -15.26 6.56 -8.06
CA ASP A 136 -13.90 6.96 -7.69
C ASP A 136 -12.99 5.76 -7.36
N ALA A 137 -13.49 4.51 -7.46
CA ALA A 137 -12.74 3.29 -7.15
C ALA A 137 -11.36 3.24 -7.83
N ALA A 138 -11.28 3.61 -9.10
CA ALA A 138 -10.02 3.63 -9.83
C ALA A 138 -9.01 4.66 -9.30
N ALA A 139 -9.47 5.78 -8.75
CA ALA A 139 -8.61 6.77 -8.12
C ALA A 139 -8.08 6.26 -6.78
N THR A 140 -8.94 5.63 -5.96
CA THR A 140 -8.52 4.99 -4.71
C THR A 140 -7.56 3.83 -4.96
N ASP A 141 -7.85 2.93 -5.91
CA ASP A 141 -6.93 1.83 -6.27
C ASP A 141 -5.56 2.36 -6.69
N ARG A 142 -5.50 3.43 -7.50
CA ARG A 142 -4.23 4.08 -7.88
C ARG A 142 -3.47 4.65 -6.69
N PHE A 143 -4.16 5.18 -5.67
CA PHE A 143 -3.50 5.62 -4.44
C PHE A 143 -2.79 4.45 -3.76
N PHE A 144 -3.47 3.31 -3.58
CA PHE A 144 -2.87 2.10 -3.00
C PHE A 144 -1.69 1.58 -3.85
N ASP A 145 -1.84 1.56 -5.17
CA ASP A 145 -0.75 1.14 -6.06
C ASP A 145 0.48 2.07 -5.95
N SER A 146 0.26 3.39 -5.77
CA SER A 146 1.35 4.38 -5.64
C SER A 146 2.20 4.23 -4.38
N ILE A 147 1.65 3.58 -3.35
CA ILE A 147 2.35 3.26 -2.11
C ILE A 147 2.85 1.80 -2.09
N HIS A 148 2.80 1.12 -3.24
CA HIS A 148 3.18 -0.27 -3.44
C HIS A 148 2.33 -1.30 -2.66
N TYR A 149 1.07 -0.93 -2.36
CA TYR A 149 0.10 -1.72 -1.61
C TYR A 149 -0.91 -2.35 -2.57
#